data_AF-A0A4Y8RG68-F1
#
_entry.id   AF-A0A4Y8RG68-F1
#
_cell.length_a   1.000
_cell.length_b   1.000
_cell.length_c   1.000
_cell.angle_alpha   90.00
_cell.angle_beta   90.00
_cell.angle_gamma   90.00
#
_symmetry.space_group_name_H-M   'P 1'
#
loop_
_entity.id
_entity.type
_entity.pdbx_description
1 polymer ?
#
loop_
_entity_poly.entity_id
_entity_poly.type
_entity_poly.pdbx_seq_one_letter_code
_entity_poly.pdbx_strand_id
1 'polypeptide(L)'
;MNQKTASATTVTVPIGEPFDHDGKTYSQLTFRKMKVKDMIKADAVTGEFRKSCAMYASMADVPIQVIENLDTDNFTEIALKVAPLMGKSGKKAVAEAIAGLQDGADDPASA
;
A
#
# COMPACT_ATOMS: atom_id res chain seq x y z
N MET A 1 1.85 -0.34 33.03
CA MET A 1 1.91 -0.18 31.56
C MET A 1 0.52 -0.50 31.01
N ASN A 2 -0.32 0.52 30.83
CA ASN A 2 -1.74 0.34 30.54
C ASN A 2 -1.99 0.03 29.07
N GLN A 3 -2.48 -1.19 28.82
CA GLN A 3 -3.12 -1.56 27.56
C GLN A 3 -4.45 -0.78 27.43
N LYS A 4 -4.59 0.04 26.38
CA LYS A 4 -5.83 0.74 26.04
C LYS A 4 -6.48 0.07 24.83
N THR A 5 -7.62 -0.53 25.09
CA THR A 5 -8.55 -1.19 24.17
C THR A 5 -9.12 -0.23 23.09
N ALA A 6 -9.12 -0.68 21.82
CA ALA A 6 -10.16 -0.43 20.77
C ALA A 6 -9.61 -0.67 19.34
N SER A 7 -10.04 -1.75 18.67
CA SER A 7 -10.23 -1.87 17.20
C SER A 7 -9.20 -1.24 16.23
N ALA A 8 -7.89 -1.35 16.48
CA ALA A 8 -6.85 -0.79 15.63
C ALA A 8 -6.38 -1.81 14.56
N THR A 9 -7.09 -1.92 13.43
CA THR A 9 -6.55 -2.64 12.26
C THR A 9 -5.57 -1.72 11.54
N THR A 10 -4.35 -1.65 12.06
CA THR A 10 -3.19 -1.04 11.39
C THR A 10 -2.27 -2.14 10.89
N VAL A 11 -1.60 -1.91 9.76
CA VAL A 11 -0.60 -2.82 9.21
C VAL A 11 0.70 -2.06 9.10
N THR A 12 1.74 -2.60 9.73
CA THR A 12 3.08 -2.05 9.66
C THR A 12 3.90 -2.89 8.68
N VAL A 13 4.53 -2.21 7.73
CA VAL A 13 5.36 -2.82 6.69
C VAL A 13 6.79 -2.30 6.88
N PRO A 14 7.79 -3.17 7.13
CA PRO A 14 9.19 -2.76 7.15
C PRO A 14 9.61 -2.33 5.74
N ILE A 15 10.53 -1.37 5.65
CA ILE A 15 11.17 -0.97 4.40
C ILE A 15 12.54 -1.66 4.37
N GLY A 16 12.81 -2.43 3.32
CA GLY A 16 14.06 -3.18 3.19
C GLY A 16 15.30 -2.28 3.23
N GLU A 17 15.24 -1.14 2.54
CA GLU A 17 16.28 -0.13 2.50
C GLU A 17 15.78 1.18 3.12
N PRO A 18 16.13 1.48 4.39
CA PRO A 18 15.73 2.72 5.02
C PRO A 18 16.25 3.94 4.24
N PHE A 19 15.40 4.94 4.07
CA PHE A 19 15.76 6.17 3.39
C PHE A 19 15.34 7.40 4.20
N ASP A 20 16.03 8.52 3.95
CA ASP A 20 15.71 9.80 4.58
C ASP A 20 14.83 10.66 3.67
N HIS A 21 13.76 11.21 4.25
CA HIS A 21 12.94 12.21 3.59
C HIS A 21 12.53 13.27 4.61
N ASP A 22 12.77 14.55 4.30
CA ASP A 22 12.45 15.69 5.16
C ASP A 22 13.02 15.56 6.60
N GLY A 23 14.26 15.09 6.70
CA GLY A 23 14.97 14.91 7.98
C GLY A 23 14.45 13.73 8.84
N LYS A 24 13.64 12.84 8.28
CA LYS A 24 13.15 11.63 8.94
C LYS A 24 13.61 10.39 8.19
N THR A 25 14.17 9.43 8.94
CA THR A 25 14.50 8.11 8.42
C THR A 25 13.28 7.21 8.46
N TYR A 26 12.94 6.63 7.30
CA TYR A 26 11.83 5.70 7.13
C TYR A 26 12.37 4.28 7.00
N SER A 27 12.33 3.51 8.11
CA SER A 27 12.64 2.08 8.13
C SER A 27 11.39 1.19 8.15
N GLN A 28 10.22 1.79 8.35
CA GLN A 28 8.92 1.11 8.33
C GLN A 28 7.81 2.13 8.07
N LEU A 29 6.70 1.68 7.48
CA LEU A 29 5.49 2.47 7.27
C LEU A 29 4.30 1.80 7.94
N THR A 30 3.52 2.56 8.70
CA THR A 30 2.32 2.06 9.37
C THR A 30 1.09 2.62 8.68
N PHE A 31 0.27 1.73 8.15
CA PHE A 31 -0.95 2.05 7.43
C PHE A 31 -2.16 1.83 8.32
N ARG A 32 -3.10 2.76 8.28
CA ARG A 32 -4.42 2.58 8.90
C ARG A 32 -5.49 2.23 7.88
N LYS A 33 -6.63 1.73 8.36
CA LYS A 33 -7.83 1.49 7.54
C LYS A 33 -8.17 2.71 6.68
N MET A 34 -8.43 2.48 5.40
CA MET A 34 -8.80 3.52 4.45
C MET A 34 -10.09 4.22 4.87
N LYS A 35 -10.14 5.53 4.62
CA LYS A 35 -11.31 6.38 4.80
C LYS A 35 -11.54 7.16 3.51
N VAL A 36 -12.76 7.69 3.33
CA VAL A 36 -13.14 8.50 2.16
C VAL A 36 -12.18 9.68 1.94
N LYS A 37 -11.62 10.26 3.01
CA LYS A 37 -10.61 11.33 2.89
C LYS A 37 -9.36 10.92 2.09
N ASP A 38 -9.01 9.65 2.08
CA ASP A 38 -7.87 9.12 1.31
C ASP A 38 -8.20 9.08 -0.19
N MET A 39 -9.45 8.75 -0.51
CA MET A 39 -9.94 8.80 -1.89
C MET A 39 -9.97 10.25 -2.40
N ILE A 40 -10.37 11.21 -1.57
CA ILE A 40 -10.32 12.64 -1.93
C ILE A 40 -8.88 13.08 -2.19
N LYS A 41 -7.91 12.66 -1.37
CA LYS A 41 -6.48 12.97 -1.62
C LYS A 41 -5.98 12.32 -2.91
N ALA A 42 -6.41 11.10 -3.21
CA ALA A 42 -6.09 10.43 -4.46
C ALA A 42 -6.68 11.16 -5.68
N ASP A 43 -7.88 11.73 -5.55
CA ASP A 43 -8.51 12.45 -6.65
C ASP A 43 -7.91 13.84 -6.91
N ALA A 44 -7.28 14.44 -5.89
CA ALA A 44 -6.56 15.70 -6.00
C ALA A 44 -5.27 15.63 -6.85
N VAL A 45 -4.80 14.42 -7.21
CA VAL A 45 -3.61 14.24 -8.04
C VAL A 45 -3.97 13.66 -9.42
N THR A 46 -3.13 13.96 -10.41
CA THR A 46 -3.31 13.49 -11.79
C THR A 46 -2.47 12.24 -12.05
N GLY A 47 -3.04 11.27 -12.79
CA GLY A 47 -2.41 10.01 -13.18
C GLY A 47 -2.74 8.86 -12.23
N GLU A 48 -3.18 7.72 -12.80
CA GLU A 48 -3.70 6.57 -12.04
C GLU A 48 -2.70 6.03 -11.02
N PHE A 49 -1.45 5.81 -11.43
CA PHE A 49 -0.40 5.35 -10.53
C PHE A 49 -0.15 6.34 -9.38
N ARG A 50 -0.17 7.65 -9.69
CA ARG A 50 0.01 8.70 -8.69
C ARG A 50 -1.16 8.80 -7.72
N LYS A 51 -2.40 8.53 -8.18
CA LYS A 51 -3.57 8.41 -7.31
C LYS A 51 -3.36 7.29 -6.27
N SER A 52 -2.81 6.16 -6.69
CA SER A 52 -2.45 5.06 -5.79
C SER A 52 -1.39 5.46 -4.77
N CYS A 53 -0.32 6.15 -5.20
CA CYS A 53 0.70 6.67 -4.29
C CYS A 53 0.11 7.66 -3.26
N ALA A 54 -0.72 8.60 -3.70
CA ALA A 54 -1.38 9.57 -2.83
C ALA A 54 -2.31 8.91 -1.80
N MET A 55 -3.00 7.85 -2.21
CA MET A 55 -3.85 7.06 -1.34
C MET A 55 -3.04 6.35 -0.25
N TYR A 56 -1.97 5.63 -0.60
CA TYR A 56 -1.10 4.97 0.36
C TYR A 56 -0.43 5.97 1.31
N ALA A 57 0.05 7.11 0.79
CA ALA A 57 0.62 8.17 1.59
C ALA A 57 -0.38 8.72 2.62
N SER A 58 -1.63 8.92 2.21
CA SER A 58 -2.71 9.37 3.11
C SER A 58 -3.11 8.32 4.16
N MET A 59 -2.95 7.03 3.85
CA MET A 59 -3.18 5.94 4.79
C MET A 59 -2.03 5.78 5.81
N ALA A 60 -0.80 6.07 5.40
CA ALA A 60 0.38 6.06 6.26
C ALA A 60 0.66 7.40 6.97
N ASP A 61 -0.10 8.44 6.65
CA ASP A 61 0.09 9.80 7.16
C ASP A 61 1.50 10.36 6.86
N VAL A 62 1.98 10.08 5.64
CA VAL A 62 3.28 10.55 5.12
C VAL A 62 3.09 11.40 3.86
N PRO A 63 4.11 12.20 3.46
CA PRO A 63 4.12 12.85 2.16
C PRO A 63 4.08 11.84 1.01
N ILE A 64 3.48 12.21 -0.13
CA ILE A 64 3.45 11.34 -1.33
C ILE A 64 4.86 10.99 -1.82
N GLN A 65 5.82 11.90 -1.65
CA GLN A 65 7.22 11.71 -2.00
C GLN A 65 7.88 10.55 -1.24
N VAL A 66 7.41 10.24 -0.02
CA VAL A 66 7.89 9.07 0.73
C VAL A 66 7.48 7.78 0.04
N ILE A 67 6.27 7.73 -0.55
CA ILE A 67 5.80 6.57 -1.32
C ILE A 67 6.45 6.53 -2.71
N GLU A 68 6.66 7.69 -3.35
CA GLU A 68 7.34 7.79 -4.65
C GLU A 68 8.83 7.40 -4.57
N ASN A 69 9.47 7.53 -3.40
CA ASN A 69 10.86 7.14 -3.17
C ASN A 69 11.05 5.66 -2.81
N LEU A 70 9.96 4.88 -2.71
CA LEU A 70 10.07 3.45 -2.50
C LEU A 70 10.53 2.75 -3.77
N ASP A 71 11.35 1.71 -3.61
CA ASP A 71 11.58 0.75 -4.69
C ASP A 71 10.29 -0.04 -5.01
N THR A 72 10.33 -0.72 -6.15
CA THR A 72 9.18 -1.50 -6.65
C THR A 72 8.84 -2.68 -5.76
N ASP A 73 9.82 -3.27 -5.06
CA ASP A 73 9.62 -4.42 -4.19
C ASP A 73 8.84 -4.03 -2.92
N ASN A 74 9.28 -2.97 -2.25
CA ASN A 74 8.62 -2.37 -1.10
C ASN A 74 7.22 -1.84 -1.47
N PHE A 75 7.07 -1.20 -2.63
CA PHE A 75 5.76 -0.75 -3.10
C PHE A 75 4.78 -1.91 -3.29
N THR A 76 5.24 -3.00 -3.90
CA THR A 76 4.44 -4.22 -4.11
C THR A 76 4.07 -4.87 -2.78
N GLU A 77 5.02 -4.99 -1.85
CA GLU A 77 4.79 -5.55 -0.52
C GLU A 77 3.74 -4.74 0.27
N ILE A 78 3.82 -3.41 0.19
CA ILE A 78 2.83 -2.51 0.77
C ILE A 78 1.46 -2.75 0.15
N ALA A 79 1.35 -2.81 -1.18
CA ALA A 79 0.07 -3.03 -1.85
C ALA A 79 -0.61 -4.32 -1.37
N LEU A 80 0.15 -5.41 -1.27
CA LEU A 80 -0.33 -6.72 -0.79
C LEU A 80 -0.78 -6.66 0.68
N LYS A 81 0.06 -6.11 1.56
CA LYS A 81 -0.19 -6.07 3.02
C LYS A 81 -1.29 -5.07 3.39
N VAL A 82 -1.45 -4.00 2.61
CA VAL A 82 -2.42 -2.92 2.88
C VAL A 82 -3.78 -3.21 2.26
N ALA A 83 -3.91 -4.09 1.27
CA ALA A 83 -5.18 -4.43 0.63
C ALA A 83 -6.35 -4.76 1.59
N PRO A 84 -6.15 -5.50 2.71
CA PRO A 84 -7.22 -5.72 3.69
C PRO A 84 -7.74 -4.44 4.35
N LEU A 85 -6.91 -3.39 4.43
CA LEU A 85 -7.25 -2.09 5.01
C LEU A 85 -8.10 -1.21 4.09
N MET A 86 -8.17 -1.53 2.80
CA MET A 86 -8.90 -0.76 1.78
C MET A 86 -10.36 -1.23 1.60
N GLY A 87 -10.82 -2.18 2.42
CA GLY A 87 -12.18 -2.72 2.34
C GLY A 87 -12.36 -3.76 1.23
N LYS A 88 -13.58 -3.90 0.70
CA LYS A 88 -13.89 -4.90 -0.33
C LYS A 88 -13.12 -4.64 -1.63
N SER A 89 -12.85 -3.38 -1.97
CA SER A 89 -12.20 -2.99 -3.22
C SER A 89 -10.71 -3.36 -3.27
N GLY A 90 -9.94 -3.17 -2.19
CA GLY A 90 -8.52 -3.54 -2.20
C GLY A 90 -8.29 -5.05 -2.17
N LYS A 91 -9.14 -5.79 -1.43
CA LYS A 91 -9.11 -7.26 -1.45
C LYS A 91 -9.36 -7.83 -2.85
N LYS A 92 -10.28 -7.22 -3.61
CA LYS A 92 -10.56 -7.59 -5.00
C LYS A 92 -9.37 -7.29 -5.92
N ALA A 93 -8.82 -6.08 -5.84
CA ALA A 93 -7.68 -5.67 -6.67
C ALA A 93 -6.44 -6.56 -6.46
N VAL A 94 -6.13 -6.93 -5.22
CA VAL A 94 -5.01 -7.86 -4.94
C VAL A 94 -5.32 -9.30 -5.36
N ALA A 95 -6.56 -9.78 -5.19
CA ALA A 95 -6.95 -11.09 -5.69
C ALA A 95 -6.83 -11.18 -7.22
N GLU A 96 -7.23 -10.13 -7.95
CA GLU A 96 -7.12 -10.04 -9.41
C GLU A 96 -5.66 -9.92 -9.88
N ALA A 97 -4.81 -9.16 -9.18
CA ALA A 97 -3.39 -9.06 -9.48
C ALA A 97 -2.63 -10.38 -9.26
N ILE A 98 -2.94 -11.10 -8.17
CA ILE A 98 -2.37 -12.43 -7.90
C ILE A 98 -2.85 -13.45 -8.93
N ALA A 99 -4.15 -13.43 -9.28
CA ALA A 99 -4.70 -14.33 -10.30
C ALA A 99 -4.09 -14.08 -11.69
N GLY A 100 -3.90 -12.81 -12.09
CA GLY A 100 -3.28 -12.46 -13.37
C GLY A 100 -1.79 -12.81 -13.49
N LEU A 101 -1.07 -12.93 -12.37
CA LEU A 101 0.31 -13.45 -12.35
C LEU A 101 0.36 -14.98 -12.48
N GLN A 102 -0.73 -15.68 -12.17
CA GLN A 102 -0.80 -17.14 -12.16
C GLN A 102 -1.27 -17.70 -13.51
N ASP A 103 -2.00 -16.93 -14.30
CA ASP A 103 -2.43 -17.27 -15.68
C ASP A 103 -1.25 -17.31 -16.68
N GLY A 104 -0.07 -16.80 -16.31
CA GLY A 104 1.16 -16.95 -17.11
C GLY A 104 1.89 -18.28 -16.92
N ALA A 105 1.42 -19.16 -16.03
CA ALA A 105 2.08 -20.43 -15.67
C ALA A 105 1.28 -21.69 -16.03
N ASP A 106 0.16 -21.55 -16.74
CA ASP A 106 -0.60 -22.66 -17.31
C ASP A 106 -0.79 -22.42 -18.82
N ASP A 107 0.27 -22.63 -19.59
CA ASP A 107 0.12 -23.13 -20.95
C ASP A 107 0.11 -24.67 -20.87
N PRO A 108 -1.06 -25.34 -20.81
CA PRO A 108 -1.14 -26.79 -20.98
C PRO A 108 -1.11 -27.20 -22.47
N ALA A 109 -0.55 -26.39 -23.37
CA ALA A 109 -0.57 -26.63 -24.80
C ALA A 109 0.84 -26.81 -25.41
N SER A 110 1.68 -27.65 -24.80
CA SER A 110 2.68 -28.39 -25.57
C SER A 110 3.15 -29.70 -24.90
N ALA A 111 2.32 -30.74 -24.95
CA ALA A 111 2.72 -32.14 -25.19
C ALA A 111 1.49 -33.05 -25.30
#